data_AF-A0A6N2UMN2-F1
#
_entry.id   AF-A0A6N2UMN2-F1
#
_cell.length_a   1.000
_cell.length_b   1.000
_cell.length_c   1.000
_cell.angle_alpha   90.00
_cell.angle_beta   90.00
_cell.angle_gamma   90.00
#
_symmetry.space_group_name_H-M   'P 1'
#
loop_
_entity.id
_entity.type
_entity.pdbx_description
1 polymer ?
#
loop_
_entity_poly.entity_id
_entity_poly.type
_entity_poly.pdbx_seq_one_letter_code
_entity_poly.pdbx_strand_id
1 'polypeptide(L)'
;MDSCRGLAESAGLKLAVLDAPDRVARNRDVMDSDLRRLAGLAKDLGIAVVATIPMDRNRFPLERFRDRGRIPRPVLADVRYADTVCQHSNTVLVVRRTEFDGMDGGPEKALLTVAKHQWCTSEEYALEYDPQFPRFVEP
;
A
#
# COMPACT_ATOMS: atom_id res chain seq x y z
N MET A 1 -16.53 3.89 10.86
CA MET A 1 -16.75 2.48 10.48
C MET A 1 -18.23 2.16 10.30
N ASP A 2 -19.12 2.75 11.10
CA ASP A 2 -20.58 2.53 10.99
C ASP A 2 -21.14 2.84 9.60
N SER A 3 -20.60 3.85 8.91
CA SER A 3 -20.95 4.16 7.52
C SER A 3 -20.62 3.03 6.55
N CYS A 4 -19.52 2.29 6.75
CA CYS A 4 -19.15 1.16 5.88
C CYS A 4 -20.08 -0.04 6.11
N ARG A 5 -20.45 -0.30 7.37
CA ARG A 5 -21.44 -1.34 7.71
C ARG A 5 -22.81 -1.02 7.12
N GLY A 6 -23.30 0.20 7.32
CA GLY A 6 -24.57 0.65 6.74
C GLY A 6 -24.59 0.55 5.21
N LEU A 7 -23.50 0.91 4.53
CA LEU A 7 -23.38 0.76 3.07
C LEU A 7 -23.29 -0.71 2.62
N ALA A 8 -22.62 -1.58 3.38
CA ALA A 8 -22.58 -3.00 3.07
C ALA A 8 -23.98 -3.63 3.16
N GLU A 9 -24.74 -3.29 4.20
CA GLU A 9 -26.09 -3.81 4.43
C GLU A 9 -27.12 -3.24 3.44
N SER A 10 -27.03 -1.94 3.11
CA SER A 10 -28.03 -1.27 2.27
C SER A 10 -27.75 -1.32 0.77
N ALA A 11 -26.47 -1.31 0.36
CA ALA A 11 -26.04 -1.19 -1.03
C ALA A 11 -25.20 -2.39 -1.51
N GLY A 12 -24.97 -3.40 -0.66
CA GLY A 12 -24.24 -4.61 -1.04
C GLY A 12 -22.75 -4.36 -1.32
N LEU A 13 -22.13 -3.42 -0.60
CA LEU A 13 -20.71 -3.07 -0.74
C LEU A 13 -19.81 -4.32 -0.74
N LYS A 14 -18.87 -4.39 -1.68
CA LYS A 14 -17.89 -5.49 -1.80
C LYS A 14 -16.45 -5.06 -1.54
N LEU A 15 -16.17 -3.77 -1.62
CA LEU A 15 -14.84 -3.19 -1.48
C LEU A 15 -14.93 -1.84 -0.76
N ALA A 16 -14.08 -1.64 0.24
CA ALA A 16 -13.83 -0.34 0.84
C ALA A 16 -12.36 0.05 0.63
N VAL A 17 -12.11 1.27 0.18
CA VAL A 17 -10.77 1.82 -0.02
C VAL A 17 -10.57 2.99 0.93
N LEU A 18 -9.49 2.95 1.71
CA LEU A 18 -9.10 4.02 2.62
C LEU A 18 -7.79 4.64 2.14
N ASP A 19 -7.85 5.93 1.80
CA ASP A 19 -6.65 6.68 1.45
C ASP A 19 -5.96 7.24 2.70
N ALA A 20 -4.71 6.82 2.92
CA ALA A 20 -3.82 7.35 3.95
C ALA A 20 -4.44 7.40 5.38
N PRO A 21 -4.89 6.26 5.95
CA PRO A 21 -5.41 6.22 7.32
C PRO A 21 -4.38 6.66 8.37
N ASP A 22 -3.09 6.58 8.03
CA ASP A 22 -1.98 7.06 8.87
C ASP A 22 -2.02 8.57 9.12
N ARG A 23 -2.73 9.35 8.30
CA ARG A 23 -2.91 10.80 8.50
C ARG A 23 -3.83 11.11 9.67
N VAL A 24 -4.76 10.20 9.98
CA VAL A 24 -5.68 10.33 11.12
C VAL A 24 -5.09 9.66 12.36
N ALA A 25 -4.28 8.62 12.16
CA ALA A 25 -3.56 7.95 13.23
C ALA A 25 -2.47 8.86 13.83
N ARG A 26 -2.73 9.36 15.05
CA ARG A 26 -1.79 10.27 15.74
C ARG A 26 -0.51 9.58 16.20
N ASN A 27 -0.57 8.26 16.41
CA ASN A 27 0.55 7.43 16.88
C ASN A 27 0.35 5.96 16.47
N ARG A 28 1.32 5.11 16.83
CA ARG A 28 1.31 3.67 16.53
C ARG A 28 0.13 2.93 17.16
N ASP A 29 -0.25 3.26 18.39
CA ASP A 29 -1.32 2.56 19.12
C ASP A 29 -2.69 2.81 18.49
N VAL A 30 -2.93 4.05 18.04
CA VAL A 30 -4.14 4.40 17.28
C VAL A 30 -4.14 3.66 15.95
N MET A 31 -3.01 3.63 15.23
CA MET A 31 -2.90 2.87 13.98
C MET A 31 -3.16 1.37 14.18
N ASP A 32 -2.68 0.78 15.27
CA ASP A 32 -2.93 -0.61 15.62
C ASP A 32 -4.41 -0.88 15.87
N SER A 33 -5.05 -0.01 16.66
CA SER A 33 -6.49 -0.10 16.91
C SER A 33 -7.30 0.00 15.63
N ASP A 34 -6.97 0.95 14.75
CA ASP A 34 -7.69 1.20 13.51
C ASP A 34 -7.50 0.08 12.50
N LEU A 35 -6.27 -0.42 12.29
CA LEU A 35 -6.05 -1.56 11.39
C LEU A 35 -6.71 -2.84 11.89
N ARG A 36 -6.67 -3.10 13.21
CA ARG A 36 -7.38 -4.24 13.81
C ARG A 36 -8.89 -4.16 13.58
N ARG A 37 -9.45 -2.96 13.73
CA ARG A 37 -10.87 -2.67 13.47
C ARG A 37 -11.25 -2.88 12.01
N LEU A 38 -10.40 -2.44 11.08
CA LEU A 38 -10.61 -2.65 9.64
C LEU A 38 -10.52 -4.13 9.26
N ALA A 39 -9.58 -4.88 9.84
CA ALA A 39 -9.50 -6.33 9.65
C ALA A 39 -10.74 -7.05 10.17
N GLY A 40 -11.26 -6.63 11.33
CA GLY A 40 -12.54 -7.11 11.87
C GLY A 40 -13.72 -6.78 10.94
N LEU A 41 -13.80 -5.55 10.44
CA LEU A 41 -14.85 -5.13 9.51
C LEU A 41 -14.86 -5.94 8.21
N ALA A 42 -13.67 -6.18 7.62
CA ALA A 42 -13.53 -7.00 6.43
C ALA A 42 -14.08 -8.42 6.64
N LYS A 43 -13.77 -9.00 7.81
CA LYS A 43 -14.23 -10.34 8.20
C LYS A 43 -15.73 -10.37 8.45
N ASP A 44 -16.26 -9.42 9.23
CA ASP A 44 -17.67 -9.37 9.63
C ASP A 44 -18.60 -9.19 8.43
N LEU A 45 -18.20 -8.34 7.47
CA LEU A 45 -19.02 -8.01 6.31
C LEU A 45 -18.69 -8.85 5.06
N GLY A 46 -17.62 -9.64 5.10
CA GLY A 46 -17.16 -10.41 3.95
C GLY A 46 -16.77 -9.52 2.75
N ILE A 47 -16.15 -8.37 3.02
CA ILE A 47 -15.73 -7.40 2.00
C ILE A 47 -14.20 -7.30 1.92
N ALA A 48 -13.69 -6.85 0.78
CA ALA A 48 -12.30 -6.42 0.69
C ALA A 48 -12.12 -5.03 1.31
N VAL A 49 -11.07 -4.85 2.10
CA VAL A 49 -10.65 -3.54 2.62
C VAL A 49 -9.22 -3.28 2.16
N VAL A 50 -9.03 -2.19 1.42
CA VAL A 50 -7.72 -1.75 0.91
C VAL A 50 -7.36 -0.43 1.58
N ALA A 51 -6.14 -0.34 2.12
CA ALA A 51 -5.62 0.87 2.72
C ALA A 51 -4.30 1.27 2.06
N THR A 52 -4.16 2.53 1.67
CA THR A 52 -2.89 3.08 1.16
C THR A 52 -2.08 3.63 2.32
N ILE A 53 -0.87 3.12 2.53
CA ILE A 53 0.00 3.57 3.62
C ILE A 53 1.34 4.01 3.01
N PRO A 54 1.83 5.23 3.32
CA PRO A 54 3.06 5.72 2.74
C PRO A 54 4.29 5.00 3.32
N MET A 55 5.40 5.09 2.59
CA MET A 55 6.71 4.74 3.13
C MET A 55 7.09 5.68 4.27
N ASP A 56 7.80 5.16 5.27
CA ASP A 56 8.38 5.93 6.35
C ASP A 56 9.56 6.75 5.80
N ARG A 57 9.41 8.08 5.78
CA ARG A 57 10.42 9.02 5.25
C ARG A 57 11.77 8.91 5.98
N ASN A 58 11.80 8.44 7.22
CA ASN A 58 13.03 8.25 7.97
C ASN A 58 13.76 6.96 7.57
N ARG A 59 13.02 5.93 7.15
CA ARG A 59 13.55 4.63 6.72
C ARG A 59 13.87 4.61 5.24
N PHE A 60 13.05 5.27 4.43
CA PHE A 60 13.19 5.35 2.98
C PHE A 60 13.28 6.81 2.49
N PRO A 61 14.36 7.54 2.84
CA PRO A 61 14.53 8.93 2.45
C PRO A 61 14.91 9.05 0.97
N LEU A 62 13.90 9.15 0.10
CA LEU A 62 14.05 9.25 -1.36
C LEU A 62 15.11 10.26 -1.82
N GLU A 63 15.18 11.42 -1.16
CA GLU A 63 16.15 12.48 -1.47
C GLU A 63 17.60 11.99 -1.37
N ARG A 64 17.93 11.20 -0.35
CA ARG A 64 19.29 10.66 -0.16
C ARG A 64 19.68 9.65 -1.23
N PHE A 65 18.70 9.00 -1.84
CA PHE A 65 18.95 7.99 -2.87
C PHE A 65 19.09 8.60 -4.26
N ARG A 66 18.40 9.72 -4.52
CA ARG A 66 18.54 10.48 -5.77
C ARG A 66 19.98 10.94 -5.98
N ASP A 67 20.64 11.46 -4.95
CA ASP A 67 22.04 11.90 -5.02
C ASP A 67 23.03 10.76 -5.29
N ARG A 68 22.64 9.51 -4.99
CA ARG A 68 23.46 8.30 -5.18
C ARG A 68 23.19 7.60 -6.51
N GLY A 69 22.29 8.13 -7.34
CA GLY A 69 21.95 7.61 -8.67
C GLY A 69 21.27 6.23 -8.67
N ARG A 70 20.83 5.72 -7.50
CA ARG A 70 20.11 4.46 -7.39
C ARG A 70 19.22 4.44 -6.17
N ILE A 71 17.91 4.33 -6.41
CA ILE A 71 16.93 4.06 -5.35
C ILE A 71 16.91 2.55 -5.06
N PRO A 72 17.03 2.10 -3.80
CA PRO A 72 16.90 0.68 -3.46
C PRO A 72 15.47 0.19 -3.71
N ARG A 73 15.28 -1.13 -3.82
CA ARG A 73 13.92 -1.70 -3.87
C ARG A 73 13.29 -1.51 -2.48
N PRO A 74 12.10 -0.89 -2.38
CA PRO A 74 11.41 -0.76 -1.10
C PRO A 74 10.93 -2.12 -0.60
N VAL A 75 10.99 -2.32 0.71
CA VAL A 75 10.51 -3.54 1.38
C VAL A 75 9.45 -3.21 2.42
N LEU A 76 8.77 -4.23 2.96
CA LEU A 76 7.74 -4.04 4.00
C LEU A 76 8.26 -3.23 5.21
N ALA A 77 9.52 -3.42 5.60
CA ALA A 77 10.14 -2.71 6.72
C ALA A 77 10.29 -1.18 6.49
N ASP A 78 10.18 -0.74 5.24
CA ASP A 78 10.22 0.68 4.86
C ASP A 78 8.84 1.35 4.98
N VAL A 79 7.76 0.58 5.16
CA VAL A 79 6.39 1.09 5.30
C VAL A 79 6.20 1.75 6.66
N ARG A 80 5.45 2.86 6.70
CA ARG A 80 5.08 3.49 7.97
C ARG A 80 4.24 2.53 8.83
N TYR A 81 4.63 2.36 10.09
CA TYR A 81 4.03 1.37 11.00
C TYR A 81 4.14 -0.08 10.50
N ALA A 82 5.23 -0.43 9.80
CA ALA A 82 5.47 -1.75 9.19
C ALA A 82 5.03 -2.94 10.03
N ASP A 83 5.40 -3.00 11.32
CA ASP A 83 5.02 -4.10 12.22
C ASP A 83 3.49 -4.25 12.34
N THR A 84 2.81 -3.13 12.55
CA THR A 84 1.36 -3.06 12.72
C THR A 84 0.63 -3.39 11.42
N VAL A 85 1.14 -2.87 10.28
CA VAL A 85 0.65 -3.21 8.94
C VAL A 85 0.81 -4.71 8.68
N CYS A 86 2.00 -5.25 8.97
CA CYS A 86 2.31 -6.66 8.81
C CYS A 86 1.39 -7.53 9.67
N GLN A 87 1.11 -7.12 10.90
CA GLN A 87 0.29 -7.92 11.82
C GLN A 87 -1.17 -8.08 11.34
N HIS A 88 -1.80 -6.99 10.89
CA HIS A 88 -3.25 -6.98 10.63
C HIS A 88 -3.65 -7.16 9.15
N SER A 89 -2.71 -7.01 8.21
CA SER A 89 -3.01 -7.12 6.78
C SER A 89 -2.89 -8.56 6.29
N ASN A 90 -3.86 -9.05 5.52
CA ASN A 90 -3.77 -10.35 4.84
C ASN A 90 -2.75 -10.31 3.69
N THR A 91 -2.64 -9.16 3.04
CA THR A 91 -1.79 -8.93 1.87
C THR A 91 -1.15 -7.55 2.00
N VAL A 92 0.13 -7.45 1.64
CA VAL A 92 0.82 -6.14 1.50
C VAL A 92 1.40 -6.09 0.10
N LEU A 93 0.99 -5.08 -0.65
CA LEU A 93 1.51 -4.74 -1.96
C LEU A 93 2.33 -3.45 -1.85
N VAL A 94 3.52 -3.44 -2.43
CA VAL A 94 4.39 -2.27 -2.52
C VAL A 94 4.49 -1.84 -3.96
N VAL A 95 4.11 -0.60 -4.24
CA VAL A 95 4.20 -0.01 -5.59
C VAL A 95 5.42 0.90 -5.66
N ARG A 96 6.26 0.69 -6.66
CA ARG A 96 7.41 1.54 -6.98
C ARG A 96 7.30 2.03 -8.42
N ARG A 97 7.35 3.34 -8.62
CA ARG A 97 7.45 3.99 -9.94
C ARG A 97 8.92 4.19 -10.28
N THR A 98 9.43 3.45 -11.26
CA THR A 98 10.87 3.37 -11.57
C THR A 98 11.41 4.58 -12.32
N GLU A 99 10.53 5.39 -12.93
CA GLU A 99 10.89 6.67 -13.54
C GLU A 99 11.50 7.66 -12.53
N PHE A 100 11.31 7.44 -11.23
CA PHE A 100 11.91 8.26 -10.18
C PHE A 100 13.31 7.79 -9.74
N ASP A 101 13.82 6.68 -10.30
CA ASP A 101 15.06 6.04 -9.86
C ASP A 101 16.35 6.66 -10.45
N GLY A 102 16.27 7.33 -11.62
CA GLY A 102 17.41 7.77 -12.45
C GLY A 102 18.27 6.59 -12.96
N MET A 103 19.17 6.65 -13.96
CA MET A 103 19.41 7.50 -15.13
C MET A 103 18.88 6.84 -16.43
N ASP A 104 18.32 5.63 -16.35
CA ASP A 104 17.68 4.92 -17.47
C ASP A 104 16.22 4.66 -17.09
N GLY A 105 15.46 5.74 -16.90
CA GLY A 105 14.01 5.66 -16.76
C GLY A 105 13.43 5.07 -18.05
N GLY A 106 13.46 3.74 -18.18
CA GLY A 106 12.73 3.02 -19.19
C GLY A 106 11.24 3.40 -19.10
N PRO A 107 10.47 3.19 -20.17
CA PRO A 107 9.12 3.74 -20.30
C PRO A 107 8.32 3.39 -19.05
N GLU A 108 7.85 4.41 -18.33
CA GLU A 108 6.66 4.40 -17.47
C GLU A 108 6.41 3.10 -16.67
N LYS A 109 7.48 2.52 -16.11
CA LYS A 109 7.42 1.22 -15.44
C LYS A 109 7.15 1.40 -13.97
N ALA A 110 6.04 0.82 -13.52
CA ALA A 110 5.80 0.56 -12.12
C ALA A 110 6.12 -0.91 -11.82
N LEU A 111 6.67 -1.16 -10.64
CA LEU A 111 6.86 -2.49 -10.09
C LEU A 111 5.89 -2.65 -8.92
N LEU A 112 5.08 -3.71 -8.99
CA LEU A 112 4.21 -4.15 -7.91
C LEU A 112 4.86 -5.35 -7.23
N THR A 113 5.33 -5.16 -6.00
CA THR A 113 5.91 -6.22 -5.18
C THR A 113 4.88 -6.75 -4.19
N VAL A 114 4.66 -8.07 -4.17
CA VAL A 114 3.88 -8.77 -3.16
C VAL A 114 4.77 -8.99 -1.93
N ALA A 115 4.76 -8.05 -0.99
CA ALA A 115 5.63 -8.09 0.18
C ALA A 115 5.11 -9.04 1.28
N LYS A 116 3.80 -9.34 1.29
CA LYS A 116 3.18 -10.32 2.16
C LYS A 116 1.95 -10.91 1.47
N HIS A 117 1.83 -12.23 1.48
CA HIS A 117 0.61 -12.94 1.09
C HIS A 117 0.61 -14.35 1.70
N GLN A 118 -0.57 -14.95 1.90
CA GLN A 118 -0.70 -16.27 2.54
C GLN A 118 -0.37 -17.45 1.61
N TRP A 119 -0.41 -17.26 0.29
CA TRP A 119 -0.26 -18.34 -0.70
C TRP A 119 0.93 -18.20 -1.64
N CYS A 120 1.65 -17.07 -1.62
CA CYS A 120 2.83 -16.88 -2.45
C CYS A 120 3.99 -16.30 -1.64
N THR A 121 5.20 -16.63 -2.08
CA THR A 121 6.43 -15.96 -1.65
C THR A 121 6.53 -14.59 -2.32
N SER A 122 7.49 -13.76 -1.92
CA SER A 122 7.63 -12.41 -2.47
C SER A 122 7.83 -12.45 -3.99
N GLU A 123 6.86 -11.92 -4.73
CA GLU A 123 6.85 -11.84 -6.20
C GLU A 123 6.81 -10.38 -6.65
N GLU A 124 7.30 -10.10 -7.86
CA GLU A 124 7.31 -8.76 -8.46
C GLU A 124 6.69 -8.81 -9.85
N TYR A 125 5.77 -7.90 -10.11
CA TYR A 125 5.05 -7.77 -11.36
C TYR A 125 5.38 -6.42 -11.98
N ALA A 126 5.76 -6.42 -13.26
CA ALA A 126 5.90 -5.20 -14.03
C ALA A 126 4.51 -4.70 -14.43
N LEU A 127 4.30 -3.40 -14.26
CA LEU A 127 3.13 -2.66 -14.68
C LEU A 127 3.61 -1.48 -15.53
N GLU A 128 2.76 -1.05 -16.45
CA GLU A 128 2.94 0.24 -17.11
C GLU A 128 2.07 1.30 -16.41
N TYR A 129 2.56 2.54 -16.35
CA TYR A 129 1.89 3.66 -15.70
C TYR A 129 1.81 4.85 -16.65
N ASP A 130 0.61 5.13 -17.15
CA ASP A 130 0.33 6.28 -18.00
C ASP A 130 0.25 7.55 -17.13
N PRO A 131 1.19 8.51 -17.21
CA PRO A 131 1.18 9.73 -16.40
C PRO A 131 0.26 10.80 -16.98
N GLN A 132 -0.11 10.70 -18.26
CA GLN A 132 -1.08 11.60 -18.89
C GLN A 132 -2.49 11.30 -18.36
N PHE A 133 -2.80 10.02 -18.14
CA PHE A 133 -4.00 9.56 -17.49
C PHE A 133 -3.62 8.70 -16.29
N PRO A 134 -3.57 9.21 -15.04
CA PRO A 134 -2.89 8.58 -13.91
C PRO A 134 -3.47 7.20 -13.55
N ARG A 135 -3.07 6.18 -14.29
CA ARG A 135 -3.61 4.82 -14.27
C ARG A 135 -2.51 3.82 -14.56
N PHE A 136 -2.67 2.63 -14.01
CA PHE A 136 -1.86 1.48 -14.41
C PHE A 136 -2.51 0.83 -15.64
N VAL A 137 -1.70 0.42 -16.60
CA VAL A 137 -2.13 -0.33 -17.79
C VAL A 137 -1.43 -1.70 -17.80
N GLU A 138 -2.08 -2.67 -18.44
CA GLU A 138 -1.44 -3.95 -18.69
C GLU A 138 -0.21 -3.74 -19.58
N PRO A 139 0.91 -4.43 -19.31
CA PRO A 139 2.12 -4.33 -20.13
C PRO A 139 1.94 -4.82 -21.56
#